data_AF-A0ABD6FPK1-F1
#
_entry.id   AF-A0ABD6FPK1-F1
#
_cell.length_a   1.000
_cell.length_b   1.000
_cell.length_c   1.000
_cell.angle_alpha   90.00
_cell.angle_beta   90.00
_cell.angle_gamma   90.00
#
_symmetry.space_group_name_H-M   'P 1'
#
loop_
_entity.id
_entity.type
_entity.pdbx_description
1 polymer ?
#
loop_
_entity_poly.entity_id
_entity_poly.type
_entity_poly.pdbx_seq_one_letter_code
_entity_poly.pdbx_strand_id
1 'polypeptide(L)'
;MFADLEGQLEAERSAQFQADVAELTRAERAAVELTSRVLAQQGAEVVVALVTGDTVRGTVADAAAQWILLAEGARQVLVPRAAIAAVHGLGSRTRAATEVERRLSLGHALRALSRDRARVVVRTRGHELSGIVGAVGSDCVDIATGAESTAVVPFDAIVTVRQA
;
A
#
# COMPACT_ATOMS: atom_id res chain seq x y z
N MET A 1 -46.40 -18.85 -34.09
CA MET A 1 -46.04 -19.58 -32.85
C MET A 1 -44.54 -19.87 -32.78
N PHE A 2 -43.90 -20.50 -33.77
CA PHE A 2 -42.43 -20.73 -33.75
C PHE A 2 -41.59 -19.45 -33.68
N ALA A 3 -41.92 -18.43 -34.47
CA ALA A 3 -41.20 -17.16 -34.47
C ALA A 3 -41.26 -16.39 -33.13
N ASP A 4 -42.31 -16.62 -32.33
CA ASP A 4 -42.47 -16.00 -31.00
C ASP A 4 -41.60 -16.71 -29.96
N LEU A 5 -41.52 -18.05 -30.03
CA LEU A 5 -40.62 -18.86 -29.20
C LEU A 5 -39.15 -18.60 -29.53
N GLU A 6 -38.79 -18.47 -30.81
CA GLU A 6 -37.43 -18.10 -31.22
C GLU A 6 -37.05 -16.70 -30.73
N GLY A 7 -37.99 -15.75 -30.79
CA GLY A 7 -37.79 -14.39 -30.27
C GLY A 7 -37.58 -14.36 -28.75
N GLN A 8 -38.36 -15.13 -27.99
CA GLN A 8 -38.20 -15.27 -26.54
C GLN A 8 -36.86 -15.92 -26.18
N LEU A 9 -36.47 -16.98 -26.88
CA LEU A 9 -35.24 -17.71 -26.62
C LEU A 9 -33.98 -16.88 -26.94
N GLU A 10 -34.03 -16.06 -27.98
CA GLU A 10 -32.94 -15.13 -28.32
C GLU A 10 -32.84 -13.98 -27.30
N ALA A 11 -33.98 -13.46 -26.82
CA ALA A 11 -34.01 -12.47 -25.77
C ALA A 11 -33.44 -13.01 -24.44
N GLU A 12 -33.78 -14.24 -24.06
CA GLU A 12 -33.23 -14.92 -22.88
C GLU A 12 -31.73 -15.13 -22.99
N ARG A 13 -31.23 -15.60 -24.14
CA ARG A 13 -29.79 -15.76 -24.40
C ARG A 13 -29.03 -14.44 -24.32
N SER A 14 -29.59 -13.38 -24.90
CA SER A 14 -29.01 -12.04 -24.85
C SER A 14 -28.95 -11.53 -23.41
N ALA A 15 -30.04 -11.66 -22.65
CA ALA A 15 -30.09 -11.27 -21.25
C ALA A 15 -29.09 -12.05 -20.38
N GLN A 16 -28.98 -13.37 -20.60
CA GLN A 16 -28.01 -14.22 -19.90
C GLN A 16 -26.57 -13.79 -20.21
N PHE A 17 -26.24 -13.57 -21.48
CA PHE A 17 -24.91 -13.12 -21.87
C PHE A 17 -24.55 -11.77 -21.23
N GLN A 18 -25.47 -10.81 -21.20
CA GLN A 18 -25.24 -9.52 -20.53
C GLN A 18 -25.04 -9.67 -19.02
N ALA A 19 -25.78 -10.58 -18.37
CA ALA A 19 -25.61 -10.88 -16.95
C ALA A 19 -24.21 -11.46 -16.68
N ASP A 20 -23.78 -12.43 -17.50
CA ASP A 20 -22.47 -13.07 -17.40
C ASP A 20 -21.33 -12.06 -17.60
N VAL A 21 -21.41 -11.20 -18.61
CA VAL A 21 -20.42 -10.12 -18.86
C VAL A 21 -20.35 -9.16 -17.67
N ALA A 22 -21.51 -8.77 -17.12
CA ALA A 22 -21.57 -7.88 -15.98
C ALA A 22 -20.96 -8.54 -14.71
N GLU A 23 -21.17 -9.84 -14.52
CA GLU A 23 -20.58 -10.61 -13.42
C GLU A 23 -19.07 -10.76 -13.58
N LEU A 24 -18.60 -11.15 -14.76
CA LEU A 24 -17.17 -11.25 -15.05
C LEU A 24 -16.47 -9.91 -14.82
N THR A 25 -17.03 -8.81 -15.34
CA THR A 25 -16.48 -7.46 -15.13
C THR A 25 -16.41 -7.10 -13.64
N ARG A 26 -17.42 -7.52 -12.84
CA ARG A 26 -17.43 -7.31 -11.38
C ARG A 26 -16.37 -8.16 -10.68
N ALA A 27 -16.21 -9.42 -11.08
CA ALA A 27 -15.20 -10.34 -10.55
C ALA A 27 -13.78 -9.86 -10.85
N GLU A 28 -13.51 -9.43 -12.09
CA GLU A 28 -12.22 -8.86 -12.49
C GLU A 28 -11.86 -7.62 -11.67
N ARG A 29 -12.83 -6.72 -11.43
CA ARG A 29 -12.63 -5.54 -10.57
C ARG A 29 -12.38 -5.90 -9.11
N ALA A 30 -13.06 -6.92 -8.59
CA ALA A 30 -12.88 -7.38 -7.21
C ALA A 30 -11.48 -7.94 -6.95
N ALA A 31 -10.81 -8.46 -7.98
CA ALA A 31 -9.43 -8.97 -7.89
C ALA A 31 -8.35 -7.87 -7.87
N VAL A 32 -8.72 -6.60 -8.08
CA VAL A 32 -7.74 -5.50 -8.13
C VAL A 32 -7.25 -5.12 -6.74
N GLU A 33 -5.99 -5.45 -6.45
CA GLU A 33 -5.31 -5.03 -5.23
C GLU A 33 -4.94 -3.53 -5.25
N LEU A 34 -4.97 -2.87 -4.08
CA LEU A 34 -4.47 -1.48 -3.96
C LEU A 34 -3.02 -1.38 -4.42
N THR A 35 -2.18 -2.37 -4.09
CA THR A 35 -0.77 -2.42 -4.51
C THR A 35 -0.65 -2.26 -6.02
N SER A 36 -1.48 -2.99 -6.78
CA SER A 36 -1.52 -2.88 -8.24
C SER A 36 -1.95 -1.51 -8.73
N ARG A 37 -2.85 -0.82 -8.00
CA ARG A 37 -3.27 0.56 -8.27
C ARG A 37 -2.28 1.63 -7.80
N VAL A 38 -1.30 1.29 -6.98
CA VAL A 38 -0.24 2.22 -6.58
C VAL A 38 0.95 2.06 -7.51
N LEU A 39 1.30 0.82 -7.86
CA LEU A 39 2.38 0.49 -8.79
C LEU A 39 2.17 1.05 -10.20
N ALA A 40 0.93 1.17 -10.68
CA ALA A 40 0.63 1.81 -11.98
C ALA A 40 0.71 3.35 -11.95
N GLN A 41 0.94 3.93 -10.76
CA GLN A 41 0.90 5.36 -10.47
C GLN A 41 2.26 5.81 -9.92
N GLN A 42 3.30 5.00 -10.10
CA GLN A 42 4.68 5.37 -9.82
C GLN A 42 5.04 6.66 -10.58
N GLY A 43 5.60 7.63 -9.86
CA GLY A 43 5.89 8.98 -10.37
C GLY A 43 4.71 9.97 -10.32
N ALA A 44 3.51 9.56 -9.89
CA ALA A 44 2.37 10.47 -9.71
C ALA A 44 2.26 10.98 -8.26
N GLU A 45 1.75 12.20 -8.11
CA GLU A 45 1.38 12.74 -6.79
C GLU A 45 0.13 12.04 -6.25
N VAL A 46 0.19 11.67 -4.97
CA VAL A 46 -0.93 11.09 -4.21
C VAL A 46 -1.03 11.73 -2.84
N VAL A 47 -2.22 11.61 -2.24
CA VAL A 47 -2.45 11.94 -0.83
C VAL A 47 -2.91 10.68 -0.12
N VAL A 48 -2.12 10.23 0.86
CA VAL A 48 -2.42 9.06 1.69
C VAL A 48 -3.00 9.56 3.01
N ALA A 49 -4.28 9.27 3.26
CA ALA A 49 -4.90 9.46 4.56
C ALA A 49 -4.52 8.29 5.47
N LEU A 50 -4.05 8.59 6.68
CA LEU A 50 -3.58 7.62 7.64
C LEU A 50 -4.70 7.25 8.63
N VAL A 51 -4.58 6.06 9.24
CA VAL A 51 -5.52 5.59 10.28
C VAL A 51 -5.57 6.47 11.53
N THR A 52 -4.54 7.30 11.73
CA THR A 52 -4.44 8.31 12.78
C THR A 52 -5.17 9.62 12.45
N GLY A 53 -5.68 9.78 11.22
CA GLY A 53 -6.45 10.94 10.75
C GLY A 53 -5.62 12.03 10.06
N ASP A 54 -4.30 11.98 10.16
CA ASP A 54 -3.38 12.83 9.40
C ASP A 54 -3.19 12.32 7.96
N THR A 55 -2.62 13.18 7.09
CA THR A 55 -2.38 12.86 5.69
C THR A 55 -0.91 13.04 5.32
N VAL A 56 -0.40 12.17 4.47
CA VAL A 56 0.92 12.31 3.83
C VAL A 56 0.73 12.57 2.34
N ARG A 57 1.28 13.68 1.84
CA ARG A 57 1.29 14.00 0.42
C ARG A 57 2.68 13.77 -0.16
N GLY A 58 2.75 13.16 -1.33
CA GLY A 58 4.01 12.99 -2.03
C GLY A 58 3.86 12.24 -3.35
N THR A 59 4.97 12.11 -4.05
CA THR A 59 5.04 11.33 -5.29
C THR A 59 5.30 9.87 -4.97
N VAL A 60 4.57 8.94 -5.59
CA VAL A 60 4.83 7.49 -5.42
C VAL A 60 6.22 7.16 -5.98
N ALA A 61 7.19 6.96 -5.10
CA ALA A 61 8.56 6.60 -5.47
C ALA A 61 8.66 5.08 -5.72
N ASP A 62 8.07 4.29 -4.82
CA ASP A 62 8.04 2.83 -4.90
C ASP A 62 6.87 2.26 -4.07
N ALA A 63 6.52 1.00 -4.28
CA ALA A 63 5.51 0.31 -3.47
C ALA A 63 5.72 -1.21 -3.47
N ALA A 64 5.29 -1.85 -2.39
CA ALA A 64 5.23 -3.30 -2.26
C ALA A 64 3.93 -3.72 -1.59
N ALA A 65 3.72 -5.04 -1.43
CA ALA A 65 2.49 -5.57 -0.84
C ALA A 65 2.18 -4.99 0.56
N GLN A 66 3.20 -4.63 1.33
CA GLN A 66 3.06 -4.19 2.73
C GLN A 66 3.35 -2.71 2.98
N TRP A 67 3.75 -1.93 1.98
CA TRP A 67 4.11 -0.52 2.18
C TRP A 67 4.09 0.30 0.87
N ILE A 68 3.99 1.61 1.01
CA ILE A 68 4.17 2.59 -0.06
C ILE A 68 5.31 3.53 0.35
N LEU A 69 6.21 3.84 -0.58
CA LEU A 69 7.25 4.84 -0.40
C LEU A 69 6.87 6.11 -1.17
N LEU A 70 6.68 7.20 -0.45
CA LEU A 70 6.37 8.50 -1.00
C LEU A 70 7.61 9.39 -0.94
N ALA A 71 7.88 10.12 -2.02
CA ALA A 71 8.83 11.22 -2.05
C ALA A 71 8.09 12.53 -1.70
N GLU A 72 8.52 13.18 -0.62
CA GLU A 72 8.06 14.49 -0.16
C GLU A 72 9.22 15.48 -0.31
N GLY A 73 9.33 16.08 -1.50
CA GLY A 73 10.50 16.89 -1.87
C GLY A 73 11.78 16.04 -1.89
N ALA A 74 12.76 16.41 -1.06
CA ALA A 74 14.02 15.67 -0.90
C ALA A 74 13.92 14.51 0.12
N ARG A 75 12.79 14.37 0.83
CA ARG A 75 12.59 13.37 1.87
C ARG A 75 11.79 12.20 1.34
N GLN A 76 11.96 11.04 1.97
CA GLN A 76 11.15 9.87 1.72
C GLN A 76 10.36 9.49 2.96
N VAL A 77 9.10 9.11 2.74
CA VAL A 77 8.17 8.67 3.78
C VAL A 77 7.68 7.27 3.40
N LEU A 78 8.06 6.29 4.20
CA LEU A 78 7.56 4.93 4.13
C LEU A 78 6.26 4.82 4.93
N VAL A 79 5.19 4.40 4.27
CA VAL A 79 3.87 4.22 4.87
C VAL A 79 3.49 2.74 4.81
N PRO A 80 3.39 2.04 5.96
CA PRO A 80 2.89 0.67 5.99
C PRO A 80 1.45 0.59 5.48
N ARG A 81 1.12 -0.51 4.79
CA ARG A 81 -0.22 -0.77 4.26
C ARG A 81 -1.30 -0.72 5.34
N ALA A 82 -0.99 -1.24 6.53
CA ALA A 82 -1.90 -1.26 7.68
C ALA A 82 -2.18 0.14 8.27
N ALA A 83 -1.37 1.14 7.92
CA ALA A 83 -1.54 2.51 8.36
C ALA A 83 -2.38 3.35 7.39
N ILE A 84 -2.72 2.83 6.21
CA ILE A 84 -3.45 3.54 5.16
C ILE A 84 -4.96 3.43 5.40
N ALA A 85 -5.63 4.56 5.61
CA ALA A 85 -7.09 4.65 5.66
C ALA A 85 -7.69 4.90 4.26
N ALA A 86 -7.06 5.79 3.47
CA ALA A 86 -7.47 6.04 2.09
C ALA A 86 -6.29 6.55 1.25
N VAL A 87 -6.40 6.42 -0.08
CA VAL A 87 -5.44 7.03 -1.01
C VAL A 87 -6.21 7.82 -2.07
N HIS A 88 -5.93 9.11 -2.14
CA HIS A 88 -6.46 10.02 -3.16
C HIS A 88 -5.42 10.24 -4.26
N GLY A 89 -5.89 10.51 -5.49
CA GLY A 89 -5.04 10.68 -6.67
C GLY A 89 -4.75 9.38 -7.43
N LEU A 90 -5.26 8.23 -6.97
CA LEU A 90 -5.15 6.98 -7.73
C LEU A 90 -6.18 6.94 -8.88
N GLY A 91 -5.69 6.88 -10.11
CA GLY A 91 -6.52 6.59 -11.29
C GLY A 91 -7.04 5.14 -11.33
N SER A 92 -7.66 4.76 -12.45
CA SER A 92 -8.19 3.41 -12.70
C SER A 92 -7.13 2.42 -13.22
N ARG A 93 -5.94 2.90 -13.61
CA ARG A 93 -4.85 2.05 -14.11
C ARG A 93 -4.36 1.09 -13.03
N THR A 94 -3.98 -0.11 -13.46
CA THR A 94 -3.43 -1.17 -12.62
C THR A 94 -2.18 -1.76 -13.26
N ARG A 95 -1.20 -2.14 -12.44
CA ARG A 95 0.00 -2.89 -12.84
C ARG A 95 0.15 -4.08 -11.92
N ALA A 96 0.30 -5.28 -12.48
CA ALA A 96 0.57 -6.45 -11.67
C ALA A 96 1.92 -6.30 -10.95
N ALA A 97 1.94 -6.56 -9.64
CA ALA A 97 3.19 -6.66 -8.90
C ALA A 97 4.05 -7.81 -9.48
N THR A 98 5.35 -7.61 -9.48
CA THR A 98 6.35 -8.67 -9.68
C THR A 98 6.37 -9.61 -8.47
N GLU A 99 7.01 -10.78 -8.63
CA GLU A 99 7.18 -11.70 -7.50
C GLU A 99 8.01 -11.09 -6.36
N VAL A 100 9.00 -10.26 -6.70
CA VAL A 100 9.83 -9.53 -5.72
C VAL A 100 8.97 -8.55 -4.92
N GLU A 101 8.19 -7.69 -5.59
CA GLU A 101 7.29 -6.71 -4.93
C GLU A 101 6.24 -7.38 -4.04
N ARG A 102 5.79 -8.60 -4.39
CA ARG A 102 4.91 -9.41 -3.54
C ARG A 102 5.60 -9.93 -2.28
N ARG A 103 6.90 -10.25 -2.35
CA ARG A 103 7.69 -10.78 -1.23
C ARG A 103 8.32 -9.70 -0.34
N LEU A 104 8.41 -8.46 -0.83
CA LEU A 104 8.99 -7.34 -0.09
C LEU A 104 8.09 -6.89 1.07
N SER A 105 8.34 -7.50 2.23
CA SER A 105 7.68 -7.14 3.50
C SER A 105 8.19 -5.81 4.07
N LEU A 106 7.46 -5.26 5.06
CA LEU A 106 7.91 -4.09 5.81
C LEU A 106 9.28 -4.33 6.48
N GLY A 107 9.51 -5.54 6.99
CA GLY A 107 10.80 -5.93 7.57
C GLY A 107 11.97 -5.85 6.57
N HIS A 108 11.74 -6.09 5.28
CA HIS A 108 12.80 -5.90 4.27
C HIS A 108 13.21 -4.42 4.14
N ALA A 109 12.24 -3.51 4.10
CA ALA A 109 12.50 -2.08 4.04
C ALA A 109 13.20 -1.58 5.31
N LEU A 110 12.73 -1.99 6.50
CA LEU A 110 13.34 -1.63 7.78
C LEU A 110 14.77 -2.19 7.90
N ARG A 111 15.04 -3.40 7.40
CA ARG A 111 16.39 -3.97 7.38
C ARG A 111 17.33 -3.19 6.45
N ALA A 112 16.84 -2.62 5.35
CA ALA A 112 17.66 -1.72 4.53
C ALA A 112 18.08 -0.47 5.33
N LEU A 113 17.13 0.19 6.01
CA LEU A 113 17.41 1.34 6.87
C LEU A 113 18.36 1.01 8.03
N SER A 114 18.23 -0.17 8.63
CA SER A 114 19.13 -0.69 9.67
C SER A 114 20.55 -0.86 9.15
N ARG A 115 20.72 -1.50 7.98
CA ARG A 115 22.04 -1.70 7.35
C ARG A 115 22.75 -0.38 7.05
N ASP A 116 21.99 0.62 6.60
CA ASP A 116 22.51 1.95 6.28
C ASP A 116 22.72 2.83 7.53
N ARG A 117 22.40 2.30 8.73
CA ARG A 117 22.37 3.03 10.01
C ARG A 117 21.60 4.36 9.90
N ALA A 118 20.51 4.35 9.13
CA ALA A 118 19.74 5.54 8.84
C ALA A 118 19.16 6.12 10.12
N ARG A 119 19.30 7.44 10.29
CA ARG A 119 18.55 8.18 11.29
C ARG A 119 17.14 8.39 10.76
N VAL A 120 16.15 7.99 11.55
CA VAL A 120 14.75 8.02 11.18
C VAL A 120 13.91 8.68 12.25
N VAL A 121 12.75 9.14 11.83
CA VAL A 121 11.63 9.44 12.72
C VAL A 121 10.52 8.45 12.42
N VAL A 122 10.20 7.61 13.39
CA VAL A 122 9.12 6.63 13.35
C VAL A 122 7.91 7.21 14.07
N ARG A 123 6.83 7.41 13.32
CA ARG A 123 5.53 7.75 13.90
C ARG A 123 4.78 6.46 14.14
N THR A 124 4.27 6.31 15.35
CA THR A 124 3.33 5.25 15.74
C THR A 124 1.94 5.86 15.97
N ARG A 125 0.95 5.04 16.33
CA ARG A 125 -0.41 5.54 16.61
C ARG A 125 -0.49 6.59 17.73
N GLY A 126 0.46 6.61 18.67
CA GLY A 126 0.42 7.52 19.83
C GLY A 126 1.72 8.25 20.13
N HIS A 127 2.82 7.89 19.47
CA HIS A 127 4.15 8.41 19.79
C HIS A 127 4.96 8.66 18.52
N GLU A 128 5.83 9.66 18.57
CA GLU A 128 6.87 9.87 17.58
C GLU A 128 8.23 9.56 18.22
N LEU A 129 9.02 8.72 17.56
CA LEU A 129 10.34 8.28 18.02
C LEU A 129 11.38 8.70 16.99
N SER A 130 12.41 9.42 17.42
CA SER A 130 13.53 9.80 16.56
C SER A 130 14.78 9.06 17.03
N GLY A 131 15.50 8.41 16.10
CA GLY A 131 16.63 7.58 16.46
C GLY A 131 17.31 6.92 15.27
N ILE A 132 18.24 6.01 15.56
CA ILE A 132 18.88 5.17 14.54
C ILE A 132 18.17 3.82 14.53
N VAL A 133 17.91 3.26 13.34
CA VAL A 133 17.35 1.92 13.22
C VAL A 133 18.36 0.89 13.70
N GLY A 134 17.98 0.12 14.72
CA GLY A 134 18.74 -0.97 15.33
C GLY A 134 18.39 -2.32 14.73
N ALA A 135 18.22 -3.34 15.58
CA ALA A 135 17.84 -4.68 15.14
C ALA A 135 16.40 -4.70 14.59
N VAL A 136 16.17 -5.54 13.57
CA VAL A 136 14.85 -5.73 12.96
C VAL A 136 14.47 -7.21 13.08
N GLY A 137 13.49 -7.48 13.94
CA GLY A 137 12.93 -8.80 14.18
C GLY A 137 11.98 -9.26 13.07
N SER A 138 11.14 -10.24 13.40
CA SER A 138 10.06 -10.74 12.53
C SER A 138 8.95 -9.70 12.32
N ASP A 139 8.64 -8.99 13.38
CA ASP A 139 7.43 -8.17 13.58
C ASP A 139 7.71 -6.93 14.44
N CYS A 140 8.97 -6.67 14.77
CA CYS A 140 9.38 -5.52 15.56
C CYS A 140 10.70 -4.91 15.06
N VAL A 141 10.94 -3.65 15.40
CA VAL A 141 12.19 -2.94 15.14
C VAL A 141 12.64 -2.16 16.36
N ASP A 142 13.94 -2.19 16.63
CA ASP A 142 14.56 -1.40 17.68
C ASP A 142 14.94 -0.02 17.13
N ILE A 143 14.63 1.02 17.88
CA ILE A 143 15.00 2.41 17.58
C ILE A 143 15.86 2.94 18.72
N ALA A 144 17.15 3.18 18.44
CA ALA A 144 18.07 3.79 19.38
C ALA A 144 17.76 5.29 19.49
N THR A 145 17.03 5.68 20.54
CA THR A 145 16.56 7.05 20.80
C THR A 145 17.57 7.90 21.57
N GLY A 146 18.60 7.28 22.17
CA GLY A 146 19.71 7.91 22.87
C GLY A 146 20.87 6.93 23.08
N ALA A 147 21.91 7.34 23.82
CA ALA A 147 23.09 6.49 24.05
C ALA A 147 22.78 5.18 24.79
N GLU A 148 21.79 5.20 25.69
CA GLU A 148 21.39 4.05 26.52
C GLU A 148 19.88 3.79 26.46
N SER A 149 19.18 4.38 25.47
CA SER A 149 17.72 4.28 25.34
C SER A 149 17.34 3.69 23.99
N THR A 150 16.65 2.55 24.04
CA THR A 150 16.12 1.84 22.87
C THR A 150 14.63 1.63 23.04
N ALA A 151 13.85 2.00 22.03
CA ALA A 151 12.43 1.69 21.95
C ALA A 151 12.22 0.53 20.97
N VAL A 152 11.48 -0.50 21.38
CA VAL A 152 11.04 -1.58 20.50
C VAL A 152 9.68 -1.23 19.93
N VAL A 153 9.56 -1.18 18.60
CA VAL A 153 8.34 -0.77 17.90
C VAL A 153 7.78 -1.96 17.11
N PRO A 154 6.59 -2.46 17.45
CA PRO A 154 5.87 -3.44 16.65
C PRO A 154 5.53 -2.89 15.25
N PHE A 155 5.64 -3.71 14.21
CA PHE A 155 5.38 -3.31 12.83
C PHE A 155 3.95 -2.80 12.61
N ASP A 156 2.98 -3.39 13.30
CA ASP A 156 1.56 -3.04 13.23
C ASP A 156 1.22 -1.73 13.95
N ALA A 157 2.14 -1.21 14.78
CA ALA A 157 2.04 0.08 15.44
C ALA A 157 2.65 1.22 14.60
N ILE A 158 3.45 0.91 13.58
CA ILE A 158 4.10 1.91 12.72
C ILE A 158 3.06 2.55 11.80
N VAL A 159 3.03 3.88 11.81
CA VAL A 159 2.17 4.70 10.94
C VAL A 159 2.98 5.28 9.78
N THR A 160 4.16 5.84 10.07
CA THR A 160 5.10 6.29 9.04
C THR A 160 6.54 6.13 9.51
N VAL A 161 7.47 5.91 8.60
CA VAL A 161 8.91 6.05 8.84
C VAL A 161 9.46 7.06 7.85
N ARG A 162 10.09 8.13 8.36
CA ARG A 162 10.78 9.13 7.54
C ARG A 162 12.26 9.14 7.88
N GLN A 163 13.12 9.33 6.89
CA GLN A 163 14.53 9.66 7.18
C GLN A 163 14.61 11.07 7.76
N ALA A 164 15.46 11.27 8.77
CA ALA A 164 15.62 12.52 9.50
C ALA A 164 16.45 13.56 8.72
#